data_AF-A0A9E4PJ28-F1
#
_entry.id   AF-A0A9E4PJ28-F1
#
_cell.length_a   1.000
_cell.length_b   1.000
_cell.length_c   1.000
_cell.angle_alpha   90.00
_cell.angle_beta   90.00
_cell.angle_gamma   90.00
#
_symmetry.space_group_name_H-M   'P 1'
#
loop_
_entity.id
_entity.type
_entity.pdbx_description
1 polymer ?
#
loop_
_entity_poly.entity_id
_entity_poly.type
_entity_poly.pdbx_seq_one_letter_code
_entity_poly.pdbx_strand_id
1 'polypeptide(L)'
;MGILGRITLGRLAVIGAALAAVFMMGHFAQAPALAEEAERMSISVSGCSGDECNLDTGETFTLSINVDEAPENGYVLVQSFIDYGPDLTYNMTESSADEIVWPDGSPDVVVRDSIEPDTVLHGGLTGVIPPLPLSTYTGTVFELEFQCSDSFSSTDVQLLPSGAPLAGTSGAVFTTIVVTDGVDVSVQVVPKTNSVTVTCGAEPTATPEPDATPGPDVTDFPSSGSGALSTGNGGTGATLWLVIGALVVAGAAGLGTFGWRTARSRQL
;
A
#
# COMPACT_ATOMS: atom_id res chain seq x y z
N MET A 1 42.43 -5.39 15.96
CA MET A 1 42.76 -4.56 14.78
C MET A 1 42.34 -5.35 13.54
N GLY A 2 41.38 -5.02 12.70
CA GLY A 2 40.45 -3.91 12.56
C GLY A 2 39.73 -4.14 11.23
N ILE A 3 38.63 -4.91 11.24
CA ILE A 3 37.81 -5.23 10.05
C ILE A 3 36.48 -4.48 10.18
N LEU A 4 36.57 -3.17 10.37
CA LEU A 4 35.45 -2.23 10.31
C LEU A 4 35.96 -1.06 9.47
N GLY A 5 35.81 -1.14 8.16
CA GLY A 5 36.39 -0.13 7.29
C GLY A 5 36.16 -0.45 5.83
N ARG A 6 34.90 -0.33 5.39
CA ARG A 6 34.42 -0.07 4.03
C ARG A 6 32.95 -0.49 3.91
N ILE A 7 32.10 0.06 4.78
CA ILE A 7 30.72 0.30 4.35
C ILE A 7 30.83 1.56 3.49
N THR A 8 30.70 1.36 2.18
CA THR A 8 30.89 2.34 1.11
C THR A 8 29.98 3.55 1.34
N LEU A 9 30.57 4.74 1.43
CA LEU A 9 29.87 6.03 1.57
C LEU A 9 28.74 6.23 0.53
N GLY A 10 28.79 5.54 -0.61
CA GLY A 10 27.73 5.58 -1.63
C GLY A 10 26.37 5.10 -1.14
N ARG A 11 26.30 4.08 -0.26
CA ARG A 11 25.01 3.55 0.22
C ARG A 11 24.30 4.49 1.19
N LEU A 12 25.05 5.28 1.96
CA LEU A 12 24.47 6.30 2.87
C LEU A 12 23.90 7.51 2.11
N ALA A 13 24.49 7.89 0.97
CA ALA A 13 23.97 8.98 0.15
C ALA A 13 22.66 8.61 -0.56
N VAL A 14 22.52 7.36 -1.02
CA VAL A 14 21.28 6.86 -1.66
C VAL A 14 20.15 6.77 -0.65
N ILE A 15 20.42 6.24 0.56
CA ILE A 15 19.43 6.17 1.65
C ILE A 15 18.99 7.59 2.07
N GLY A 16 19.94 8.54 2.16
CA GLY A 16 19.63 9.93 2.50
C GLY A 16 18.77 10.65 1.44
N ALA A 17 19.00 10.39 0.15
CA ALA A 17 18.20 10.94 -0.94
C ALA A 17 16.80 10.32 -1.00
N ALA A 18 16.67 9.01 -0.78
CA ALA A 18 15.38 8.33 -0.71
C ALA A 18 14.54 8.84 0.48
N LEU A 19 15.14 8.98 1.66
CA LEU A 19 14.46 9.56 2.83
C LEU A 19 14.08 11.03 2.64
N ALA A 20 14.90 11.83 1.97
CA ALA A 20 14.56 13.21 1.64
C ALA A 20 13.41 13.30 0.62
N ALA A 21 13.35 12.37 -0.34
CA ALA A 21 12.22 12.26 -1.27
C ALA A 21 10.93 11.91 -0.53
N VAL A 22 10.96 10.93 0.39
CA VAL A 22 9.81 10.57 1.24
C VAL A 22 9.38 11.74 2.14
N PHE A 23 10.33 12.50 2.70
CA PHE A 23 10.02 13.66 3.56
C PHE A 23 9.46 14.86 2.77
N MET A 24 9.90 15.05 1.52
CA MET A 24 9.30 16.05 0.61
C MET A 24 7.88 15.65 0.20
N MET A 25 7.57 14.35 0.10
CA MET A 25 6.21 13.86 -0.19
C MET A 25 5.21 14.14 0.95
N GLY A 26 5.65 14.20 2.20
CA GLY A 26 4.78 14.47 3.36
C GLY A 26 4.39 15.94 3.58
N HIS A 27 4.92 16.89 2.79
CA HIS A 27 4.67 18.33 2.95
C HIS A 27 3.87 18.97 1.80
N PHE A 28 3.35 18.18 0.86
CA PHE A 28 2.37 18.68 -0.11
C PHE A 28 1.05 18.93 0.63
N ALA A 29 0.91 20.17 1.11
CA ALA A 29 -0.32 20.73 1.63
C ALA A 29 -1.49 20.37 0.69
N GLN A 30 -2.61 19.97 1.30
CA GLN A 30 -3.89 19.64 0.64
C GLN A 30 -4.06 20.41 -0.67
N ALA A 31 -3.81 19.72 -1.78
CA ALA A 31 -4.03 20.27 -3.11
C ALA A 31 -5.48 20.77 -3.19
N PRO A 32 -5.74 21.93 -3.83
CA PRO A 32 -7.10 22.38 -4.03
C PRO A 32 -7.87 21.26 -4.73
N ALA A 33 -8.93 20.78 -4.08
CA ALA A 33 -9.89 19.88 -4.71
C ALA A 33 -10.26 20.50 -6.06
N LEU A 34 -10.09 19.75 -7.15
CA LEU A 34 -10.75 19.88 -8.46
C LEU A 34 -9.86 19.27 -9.58
N ALA A 35 -9.97 17.95 -9.73
CA ALA A 35 -10.10 17.32 -11.03
C ALA A 35 -11.01 16.11 -10.80
N GLU A 36 -11.98 15.93 -11.69
CA GLU A 36 -12.92 14.82 -11.69
C GLU A 36 -12.18 13.50 -11.41
N GLU A 37 -12.63 12.78 -10.38
CA GLU A 37 -12.05 11.52 -9.91
C GLU A 37 -12.22 10.45 -10.99
N ALA A 38 -11.33 10.45 -11.97
CA ALA A 38 -11.30 9.40 -12.98
C ALA A 38 -10.71 8.14 -12.36
N GLU A 39 -11.50 7.07 -12.41
CA GLU A 39 -11.12 5.70 -12.12
C GLU A 39 -9.98 5.24 -13.05
N ARG A 40 -8.73 5.35 -12.60
CA ARG A 40 -7.53 5.19 -13.46
C ARG A 40 -6.59 4.06 -13.09
N MET A 41 -6.75 3.47 -11.91
CA MET A 41 -5.95 2.33 -11.47
C MET A 41 -6.84 1.18 -11.06
N SER A 42 -6.42 -0.05 -11.33
CA SER A 42 -7.11 -1.25 -10.89
C SER A 42 -6.16 -2.25 -10.28
N ILE A 43 -6.72 -3.15 -9.48
CA ILE A 43 -6.07 -4.36 -9.05
C ILE A 43 -6.63 -5.54 -9.86
N SER A 44 -5.77 -6.48 -10.23
CA SER A 44 -6.17 -7.76 -10.81
C SER A 44 -5.33 -8.89 -10.23
N VAL A 45 -5.93 -10.07 -10.05
CA VAL A 45 -5.24 -11.26 -9.55
C VAL A 45 -5.09 -12.30 -10.67
N SER A 46 -3.90 -12.89 -10.81
CA SER A 46 -3.62 -13.90 -11.84
C SER A 46 -4.52 -15.12 -11.70
N GLY A 47 -5.18 -15.52 -12.79
CA GLY A 47 -6.04 -16.72 -12.81
C GLY A 47 -7.47 -16.49 -12.31
N CYS A 48 -7.80 -15.28 -11.85
CA CYS A 48 -9.13 -14.93 -11.37
C CYS A 48 -9.91 -14.16 -12.44
N SER A 49 -11.23 -14.23 -12.41
CA SER A 49 -12.11 -13.49 -13.32
C SER A 49 -13.08 -12.62 -12.53
N GLY A 50 -12.89 -11.30 -12.60
CA GLY A 50 -13.72 -10.33 -11.87
C GLY A 50 -13.17 -10.02 -10.48
N ASP A 51 -14.08 -9.74 -9.56
CA ASP A 51 -13.76 -9.24 -8.21
C ASP A 51 -13.63 -10.36 -7.16
N GLU A 52 -13.81 -11.63 -7.57
CA GLU A 52 -13.69 -12.79 -6.69
C GLU A 52 -12.61 -13.75 -7.22
N CYS A 53 -11.78 -14.25 -6.32
CA CYS A 53 -10.77 -15.25 -6.63
C CYS A 53 -10.81 -16.42 -5.65
N ASN A 54 -10.91 -17.64 -6.18
CA ASN A 54 -10.86 -18.87 -5.39
C ASN A 54 -9.54 -19.59 -5.69
N LEU A 55 -8.70 -19.74 -4.66
CA LEU A 55 -7.38 -20.35 -4.73
C LEU A 55 -7.30 -21.53 -3.76
N ASP A 56 -6.39 -22.47 -3.99
CA ASP A 56 -6.14 -23.55 -3.04
C ASP A 56 -5.37 -23.03 -1.80
N THR A 57 -5.50 -23.73 -0.66
CA THR A 57 -4.73 -23.39 0.54
C THR A 57 -3.22 -23.49 0.27
N GLY A 58 -2.45 -22.49 0.70
CA GLY A 58 -1.00 -22.44 0.46
C GLY A 58 -0.59 -22.10 -0.98
N GLU A 59 -1.54 -21.91 -1.90
CA GLU A 59 -1.25 -21.52 -3.28
C GLU A 59 -0.62 -20.13 -3.36
N THR A 60 0.35 -19.97 -4.25
CA THR A 60 0.97 -18.69 -4.57
C THR A 60 0.31 -18.07 -5.78
N PHE A 61 0.04 -16.78 -5.75
CA PHE A 61 -0.57 -16.03 -6.84
C PHE A 61 0.09 -14.66 -7.03
N THR A 62 -0.12 -14.05 -8.20
CA THR A 62 0.38 -12.71 -8.48
C THR A 62 -0.75 -11.70 -8.46
N LEU A 63 -0.61 -10.67 -7.62
CA LEU A 63 -1.41 -9.46 -7.61
C LEU A 63 -0.74 -8.43 -8.53
N SER A 64 -1.49 -7.96 -9.52
CA SER A 64 -1.04 -6.92 -10.45
C SER A 64 -1.76 -5.61 -10.16
N ILE A 65 -1.01 -4.52 -10.09
CA ILE A 65 -1.55 -3.16 -10.05
C ILE A 65 -1.41 -2.58 -11.44
N ASN A 66 -2.53 -2.13 -12.01
CA ASN A 66 -2.61 -1.64 -13.37
C ASN A 66 -2.94 -0.16 -13.42
N VAL A 67 -2.35 0.51 -14.40
CA VAL A 67 -2.78 1.83 -14.87
C VAL A 67 -3.72 1.61 -16.04
N ASP A 68 -5.02 1.73 -15.81
CA ASP A 68 -6.05 1.52 -16.84
C ASP A 68 -6.11 2.72 -17.80
N GLU A 69 -5.95 3.92 -17.27
CA GLU A 69 -5.94 5.15 -18.05
C GLU A 69 -4.91 6.14 -17.48
N ALA A 70 -3.85 6.39 -18.25
CA ALA A 70 -2.84 7.36 -17.87
C ALA A 70 -3.38 8.81 -18.03
N PRO A 71 -2.98 9.75 -17.16
CA PRO A 71 -3.27 11.17 -17.37
C PRO A 71 -2.82 11.66 -18.75
N GLU A 72 -3.60 12.54 -19.40
CA GLU A 72 -3.28 13.09 -20.73
C GLU A 72 -1.90 13.76 -20.79
N ASN A 73 -1.49 14.42 -19.71
CA ASN A 73 -0.20 15.08 -19.59
C ASN A 73 0.94 14.15 -19.12
N GLY A 74 0.66 12.86 -18.94
CA GLY A 74 1.58 11.89 -18.36
C GLY A 74 1.83 12.08 -16.87
N TYR A 75 2.58 11.15 -16.28
CA TYR A 75 2.91 11.11 -14.86
C TYR A 75 4.41 10.82 -14.66
N VAL A 76 4.98 11.30 -13.56
CA VAL A 76 6.39 11.05 -13.19
C VAL A 76 6.53 10.06 -12.03
N LEU A 77 5.44 9.84 -11.29
CA LEU A 77 5.39 8.98 -10.10
C LEU A 77 4.14 8.11 -10.15
N VAL A 78 4.28 6.85 -9.77
CA VAL A 78 3.17 5.97 -9.38
C VAL A 78 3.39 5.54 -7.95
N GLN A 79 2.34 5.56 -7.16
CA GLN A 79 2.32 5.05 -5.79
C GLN A 79 1.06 4.22 -5.58
N SER A 80 1.17 3.15 -4.81
CA SER A 80 0.06 2.28 -4.42
C SER A 80 0.18 1.88 -2.95
N PHE A 81 -0.96 1.75 -2.30
CA PHE A 81 -1.09 1.20 -0.95
C PHE A 81 -2.05 0.04 -1.02
N ILE A 82 -1.61 -1.12 -0.58
CA ILE A 82 -2.40 -2.33 -0.66
C ILE A 82 -2.62 -2.83 0.75
N ASP A 83 -3.89 -2.90 1.16
CA ASP A 83 -4.33 -3.66 2.32
C ASP A 83 -4.71 -5.05 1.82
N TYR A 84 -4.01 -6.09 2.26
CA TYR A 84 -4.24 -7.45 1.83
C TYR A 84 -4.79 -8.34 2.96
N GLY A 85 -5.04 -7.77 4.14
CA GLY A 85 -5.55 -8.45 5.32
C GLY A 85 -4.68 -9.61 5.86
N PRO A 86 -5.10 -10.24 6.96
CA PRO A 86 -4.23 -11.11 7.76
C PRO A 86 -4.07 -12.53 7.22
N ASP A 87 -4.94 -12.96 6.29
CA ASP A 87 -4.95 -14.35 5.81
C ASP A 87 -4.09 -14.56 4.55
N LEU A 88 -3.44 -13.50 4.06
CA LEU A 88 -2.51 -13.55 2.94
C LEU A 88 -1.09 -13.24 3.42
N THR A 89 -0.13 -13.99 2.92
CA THR A 89 1.30 -13.73 3.15
C THR A 89 1.89 -13.07 1.93
N TYR A 90 2.38 -11.84 2.08
CA TYR A 90 3.09 -11.15 1.01
C TYR A 90 4.53 -11.68 0.88
N ASN A 91 4.83 -12.31 -0.26
CA ASN A 91 6.15 -12.86 -0.58
C ASN A 91 7.05 -11.77 -1.17
N MET A 92 7.60 -10.93 -0.29
CA MET A 92 8.54 -9.88 -0.68
C MET A 92 9.75 -10.45 -1.41
N THR A 93 10.02 -9.96 -2.62
CA THR A 93 11.26 -10.26 -3.36
C THR A 93 12.49 -9.67 -2.65
N GLU A 94 13.69 -10.15 -2.98
CA GLU A 94 14.94 -9.58 -2.45
C GLU A 94 15.13 -8.11 -2.91
N SER A 95 14.74 -7.80 -4.13
CA SER A 95 14.85 -6.48 -4.73
C SER A 95 13.47 -5.95 -5.12
N SER A 96 13.13 -4.75 -4.65
CA SER A 96 11.90 -4.06 -5.04
C SER A 96 11.83 -3.78 -6.55
N ALA A 97 12.98 -3.75 -7.24
CA ALA A 97 13.00 -3.62 -8.70
C ALA A 97 12.45 -4.86 -9.42
N ASP A 98 12.40 -6.03 -8.76
CA ASP A 98 11.84 -7.25 -9.34
C ASP A 98 10.30 -7.24 -9.34
N GLU A 99 9.69 -6.40 -8.50
CA GLU A 99 8.23 -6.23 -8.40
C GLU A 99 7.71 -5.10 -9.29
N ILE A 100 8.60 -4.21 -9.76
CA ILE A 100 8.23 -3.11 -10.65
C ILE A 100 8.47 -3.52 -12.09
N VAL A 101 7.37 -3.81 -12.79
CA VAL A 101 7.36 -4.12 -14.21
C VAL A 101 7.10 -2.90 -15.10
N TRP A 102 6.96 -1.71 -14.49
CA TRP A 102 6.75 -0.45 -15.20
C TRP A 102 7.97 -0.08 -16.08
N PRO A 103 7.87 -0.09 -17.42
CA PRO A 103 9.02 0.09 -18.31
C PRO A 103 9.66 1.49 -18.25
N ASP A 104 8.89 2.52 -17.87
CA ASP A 104 9.41 3.89 -17.74
C ASP A 104 9.91 4.17 -16.30
N GLY A 105 9.74 3.22 -15.38
CA GLY A 105 10.22 3.33 -14.01
C GLY A 105 11.73 3.18 -13.92
N SER A 106 12.39 4.10 -13.21
CA SER A 106 13.81 3.96 -12.92
C SER A 106 14.00 2.97 -11.77
N PRO A 107 14.72 1.84 -11.96
CA PRO A 107 14.89 0.82 -10.93
C PRO A 107 15.66 1.33 -9.70
N ASP A 108 16.43 2.42 -9.85
CA ASP A 108 17.15 3.08 -8.76
C ASP A 108 16.26 3.92 -7.84
N VAL A 109 14.98 4.08 -8.19
CA VAL A 109 14.06 5.04 -7.56
C VAL A 109 12.74 4.37 -7.19
N VAL A 110 12.87 3.11 -6.79
CA VAL A 110 11.79 2.26 -6.35
C VAL A 110 11.75 2.27 -4.83
N VAL A 111 10.55 2.39 -4.28
CA VAL A 111 10.30 2.30 -2.85
C VAL A 111 9.32 1.17 -2.59
N ARG A 112 9.66 0.33 -1.62
CA ARG A 112 8.77 -0.65 -1.00
C ARG A 112 8.90 -0.52 0.51
N ASP A 113 7.77 -0.44 1.20
CA ASP A 113 7.76 -0.43 2.67
C ASP A 113 6.50 -1.11 3.22
N SER A 114 6.58 -1.65 4.43
CA SER A 114 5.43 -2.16 5.18
C SER A 114 5.09 -1.17 6.28
N ILE A 115 3.90 -0.56 6.18
CA ILE A 115 3.51 0.55 7.05
C ILE A 115 2.73 0.04 8.26
N GLU A 116 1.86 -0.94 8.03
CA GLU A 116 1.07 -1.64 9.04
C GLU A 116 1.19 -3.14 8.80
N PRO A 117 0.87 -3.99 9.79
CA PRO A 117 0.59 -5.39 9.53
C PRO A 117 -0.44 -5.45 8.40
N ASP A 118 -0.13 -6.23 7.37
CA ASP A 118 -1.04 -6.48 6.25
C ASP A 118 -1.23 -5.29 5.28
N THR A 119 -0.41 -4.24 5.40
CA THR A 119 -0.37 -3.14 4.42
C THR A 119 1.03 -2.96 3.84
N VAL A 120 1.10 -2.91 2.51
CA VAL A 120 2.32 -2.60 1.77
C VAL A 120 2.17 -1.34 0.92
N LEU A 121 3.22 -0.53 0.93
CA LEU A 121 3.43 0.61 0.05
C LEU A 121 4.39 0.22 -1.07
N HIS A 122 4.03 0.58 -2.30
CA HIS A 122 4.93 0.59 -3.44
C HIS A 122 4.94 1.95 -4.11
N GLY A 123 6.10 2.33 -4.62
CA GLY A 123 6.25 3.57 -5.37
C GLY A 123 7.39 3.48 -6.37
N GLY A 124 7.23 4.19 -7.49
CA GLY A 124 8.26 4.34 -8.50
C GLY A 124 8.29 5.76 -9.05
N LEU A 125 9.47 6.16 -9.54
CA LEU A 125 9.66 7.41 -10.27
C LEU A 125 10.28 7.14 -11.65
N THR A 126 9.96 7.98 -12.63
CA THR A 126 10.57 7.91 -13.97
C THR A 126 12.04 8.31 -14.00
N GLY A 127 12.55 8.95 -12.94
CA GLY A 127 13.94 9.35 -12.81
C GLY A 127 14.23 10.16 -11.55
N VAL A 128 15.50 10.52 -11.36
CA VAL A 128 15.96 11.38 -10.24
C VAL A 128 16.59 12.70 -10.68
N ILE A 129 16.81 12.88 -11.98
CA ILE A 129 17.49 14.07 -12.54
C ILE A 129 16.45 14.90 -13.30
N PRO A 130 16.14 16.12 -12.84
CA PRO A 130 15.26 17.02 -13.57
C PRO A 130 15.82 17.43 -14.96
N PRO A 131 14.96 17.58 -15.98
CA PRO A 131 13.52 17.33 -15.95
C PRO A 131 13.23 15.82 -15.88
N LEU A 132 12.30 15.42 -15.01
CA LEU A 132 11.87 14.03 -14.91
C LEU A 132 11.11 13.64 -16.19
N PRO A 133 11.45 12.53 -16.85
CA PRO A 133 10.68 12.05 -18.00
C PRO A 133 9.21 11.83 -17.62
N LEU A 134 8.28 12.19 -18.49
CA LEU A 134 6.86 11.86 -18.28
C LEU A 134 6.58 10.48 -18.87
N SER A 135 5.85 9.65 -18.11
CA SER A 135 5.30 8.38 -18.57
C SER A 135 3.86 8.56 -19.01
N THR A 136 3.50 7.89 -20.10
CA THR A 136 2.11 7.73 -20.55
C THR A 136 1.72 6.26 -20.58
N TYR A 137 2.53 5.41 -19.94
CA TYR A 137 2.34 3.97 -19.92
C TYR A 137 1.01 3.60 -19.25
N THR A 138 0.29 2.70 -19.92
CA THR A 138 -0.93 2.03 -19.42
C THR A 138 -0.67 0.54 -19.42
N GLY A 139 -1.04 -0.13 -18.34
CA GLY A 139 -0.76 -1.55 -18.12
C GLY A 139 -0.26 -1.82 -16.71
N THR A 140 0.28 -3.01 -16.49
CA THR A 140 0.79 -3.44 -15.19
C THR A 140 2.05 -2.65 -14.83
N VAL A 141 2.06 -2.06 -13.63
CA VAL A 141 3.18 -1.29 -13.08
C VAL A 141 3.85 -1.99 -11.90
N PHE A 142 3.08 -2.80 -11.15
CA PHE A 142 3.57 -3.63 -10.06
C PHE A 142 3.05 -5.05 -10.19
N GLU A 143 3.91 -6.03 -9.95
CA GLU A 143 3.57 -7.45 -9.81
C GLU A 143 4.07 -7.93 -8.45
N LEU A 144 3.14 -8.38 -7.61
CA LEU A 144 3.39 -8.74 -6.23
C LEU A 144 2.99 -10.18 -6.02
N GLU A 145 3.88 -10.98 -5.45
CA GLU A 145 3.58 -12.38 -5.14
C GLU A 145 2.98 -12.50 -3.75
N PHE A 146 1.85 -13.20 -3.65
CA PHE A 146 1.18 -13.51 -2.40
C PHE A 146 1.01 -15.01 -2.25
N GLN A 147 0.89 -15.46 -1.02
CA GLN A 147 0.58 -16.83 -0.67
C GLN A 147 -0.69 -16.89 0.18
N CYS A 148 -1.60 -17.78 -0.19
CA CYS A 148 -2.82 -18.08 0.55
C CYS A 148 -2.52 -18.78 1.89
N SER A 149 -3.36 -18.58 2.91
CA SER A 149 -3.24 -19.29 4.18
C SER A 149 -3.39 -20.81 4.03
N ASP A 150 -2.78 -21.56 4.97
CA ASP A 150 -2.93 -23.02 5.07
C ASP A 150 -4.31 -23.47 5.57
N SER A 151 -5.17 -22.53 5.95
CA SER A 151 -6.55 -22.74 6.38
C SER A 151 -7.54 -22.05 5.45
N PHE A 152 -8.81 -22.46 5.51
CA PHE A 152 -9.89 -21.75 4.81
C PHE A 152 -10.01 -20.31 5.32
N SER A 153 -9.97 -19.36 4.41
CA SER A 153 -10.10 -17.93 4.70
C SER A 153 -10.68 -17.17 3.52
N SER A 154 -11.18 -15.97 3.78
CA SER A 154 -11.64 -15.05 2.74
C SER A 154 -11.27 -13.64 3.15
N THR A 155 -10.51 -12.96 2.30
CA THR A 155 -9.94 -11.65 2.59
C THR A 155 -10.09 -10.73 1.40
N ASP A 156 -10.45 -9.47 1.65
CA ASP A 156 -10.52 -8.45 0.63
C ASP A 156 -9.15 -7.79 0.46
N VAL A 157 -8.57 -7.90 -0.73
CA VAL A 157 -7.36 -7.18 -1.12
C VAL A 157 -7.75 -5.87 -1.75
N GLN A 158 -7.37 -4.76 -1.12
CA GLN A 158 -7.83 -3.43 -1.47
C GLN A 158 -6.72 -2.47 -1.85
N LEU A 159 -6.98 -1.67 -2.89
CA LEU A 159 -6.16 -0.51 -3.21
C LEU A 159 -6.64 0.67 -2.38
N LEU A 160 -5.86 1.05 -1.37
CA LEU A 160 -6.28 2.10 -0.45
C LEU A 160 -6.30 3.47 -1.15
N PRO A 161 -7.40 4.22 -1.02
CA PRO A 161 -7.48 5.57 -1.55
C PRO A 161 -6.55 6.49 -0.76
N SER A 162 -6.36 7.69 -1.26
CA SER A 162 -5.59 8.67 -0.51
C SER A 162 -6.24 9.05 0.82
N GLY A 163 -5.40 9.22 1.83
CA GLY A 163 -5.81 9.44 3.21
C GLY A 163 -6.03 8.16 4.02
N ALA A 164 -5.76 6.98 3.43
CA ALA A 164 -5.78 5.68 4.10
C ALA A 164 -4.40 4.98 3.98
N PRO A 165 -4.01 4.11 4.95
CA PRO A 165 -4.73 3.82 6.20
C PRO A 165 -4.57 4.94 7.24
N LEU A 166 -3.57 5.81 7.08
CA LEU A 166 -3.29 6.93 7.97
C LEU A 166 -3.77 8.25 7.35
N ALA A 167 -4.56 9.02 8.11
CA ALA A 167 -4.98 10.34 7.67
C ALA A 167 -3.75 11.22 7.32
N GLY A 168 -3.68 11.67 6.07
CA GLY A 168 -2.56 12.47 5.55
C GLY A 168 -1.52 11.69 4.75
N THR A 169 -1.68 10.38 4.51
CA THR A 169 -0.88 9.67 3.50
C THR A 169 -1.49 9.88 2.11
N SER A 170 -0.63 10.17 1.12
CA SER A 170 -1.01 10.00 -0.29
C SER A 170 -1.20 8.51 -0.50
N GLY A 171 -2.39 8.05 -0.88
CA GLY A 171 -2.70 6.62 -1.09
C GLY A 171 -2.23 6.19 -2.48
N ALA A 172 -3.06 5.46 -3.22
CA ALA A 172 -2.79 5.22 -4.63
C ALA A 172 -2.90 6.51 -5.45
N VAL A 173 -1.79 7.01 -6.03
CA VAL A 173 -1.72 8.34 -6.67
C VAL A 173 -0.76 8.37 -7.87
N PHE A 174 -1.08 9.19 -8.88
CA PHE A 174 -0.12 9.68 -9.88
C PHE A 174 0.35 11.09 -9.50
N THR A 175 1.65 11.34 -9.62
CA THR A 175 2.13 12.74 -9.62
C THR A 175 2.41 13.14 -11.06
N THR A 176 1.68 14.13 -11.55
CA THR A 176 2.01 14.88 -12.75
C THR A 176 2.78 16.13 -12.33
N ILE A 177 3.75 16.57 -13.16
CA ILE A 177 4.35 17.89 -13.01
C ILE A 177 3.74 18.78 -14.09
N VAL A 178 2.58 19.39 -13.82
CA VAL A 178 2.10 20.49 -14.66
C VAL A 178 2.58 21.77 -14.01
N VAL A 179 3.55 22.44 -14.62
CA VAL A 179 3.95 23.79 -14.22
C VAL A 179 2.95 24.76 -14.83
N THR A 180 1.79 24.93 -14.20
CA THR A 180 0.88 26.04 -14.54
C THR A 180 1.19 27.20 -13.60
N ASP A 181 1.65 28.32 -14.14
CA ASP A 181 2.00 29.53 -13.36
C ASP A 181 3.04 29.32 -12.23
N GLY A 182 3.90 28.30 -12.36
CA GLY A 182 4.92 27.99 -11.36
C GLY A 182 4.41 27.19 -10.15
N VAL A 183 3.20 26.63 -10.22
CA VAL A 183 2.63 25.74 -9.20
C VAL A 183 2.59 24.32 -9.76
N ASP A 184 3.20 23.37 -9.05
CA ASP A 184 3.12 21.95 -9.36
C ASP A 184 1.75 21.41 -8.90
N VAL A 185 1.01 20.77 -9.82
CA VAL A 185 -0.30 20.17 -9.55
C VAL A 185 -0.18 18.65 -9.48
N SER A 186 -0.38 18.07 -8.29
CA SER A 186 -0.56 16.62 -8.14
C SER A 186 -2.01 16.23 -8.47
N VAL A 187 -2.19 15.12 -9.18
CA VAL A 187 -3.51 14.58 -9.54
C VAL A 187 -3.77 13.35 -8.69
N GLN A 188 -4.63 13.49 -7.70
CA GLN A 188 -5.09 12.35 -6.92
C GLN A 188 -5.94 11.44 -7.80
N VAL A 189 -5.77 10.13 -7.64
CA VAL A 189 -6.44 9.12 -8.45
C VAL A 189 -7.39 8.36 -7.55
N VAL A 190 -8.62 8.17 -8.03
CA VAL A 190 -9.52 7.18 -7.45
C VAL A 190 -9.32 5.89 -8.22
N PRO A 191 -9.12 4.75 -7.56
CA PRO A 191 -8.99 3.50 -8.28
C PRO A 191 -10.37 2.99 -8.76
N LYS A 192 -10.35 2.35 -9.93
CA LYS A 192 -11.47 1.77 -10.65
C LYS A 192 -12.00 0.51 -9.99
N THR A 193 -11.08 -0.39 -9.67
CA THR A 193 -11.37 -1.58 -8.87
C THR A 193 -10.56 -1.46 -7.59
N ASN A 194 -11.27 -1.18 -6.50
CA ASN A 194 -10.66 -0.93 -5.20
C ASN A 194 -10.49 -2.18 -4.36
N SER A 195 -11.10 -3.31 -4.76
CA SER A 195 -11.12 -4.53 -3.95
C SER A 195 -11.24 -5.77 -4.83
N VAL A 196 -10.50 -6.82 -4.48
CA VAL A 196 -10.69 -8.18 -4.97
C VAL A 196 -10.80 -9.09 -3.75
N THR A 197 -11.87 -9.87 -3.64
CA THR A 197 -12.04 -10.87 -2.58
C THR A 197 -11.27 -12.13 -2.96
N VAL A 198 -10.28 -12.49 -2.15
CA VAL A 198 -9.50 -13.72 -2.29
C VAL A 198 -9.95 -14.73 -1.25
N THR A 199 -10.45 -15.87 -1.71
CA THR A 199 -10.83 -17.01 -0.89
C THR A 199 -9.77 -18.10 -1.02
N CYS A 200 -9.14 -18.45 0.10
CA CYS A 200 -8.15 -19.51 0.17
C CYS A 200 -8.81 -20.81 0.64
N GLY A 201 -8.65 -21.88 -0.13
CA GLY A 201 -9.28 -23.18 0.07
C GLY A 201 -10.70 -23.26 -0.50
N ALA A 202 -11.13 -24.48 -0.81
CA ALA A 202 -12.52 -24.73 -1.17
C ALA A 202 -13.43 -24.48 0.03
N GLU A 203 -14.54 -23.76 -0.18
CA GLU A 203 -15.64 -23.75 0.78
C GLU A 203 -16.00 -25.21 1.06
N PRO A 204 -16.09 -25.65 2.33
CA PRO A 204 -16.45 -27.01 2.64
C PRO A 204 -17.79 -27.28 1.97
N THR A 205 -17.77 -28.05 0.88
CA THR A 205 -18.99 -28.42 0.17
C THR A 205 -19.86 -29.07 1.22
N ALA A 206 -20.96 -28.41 1.59
CA ALA A 206 -21.86 -28.90 2.60
C ALA A 206 -22.17 -30.35 2.21
N THR A 207 -21.66 -31.30 3.00
CA THR A 207 -21.98 -32.70 2.77
C THR A 207 -23.49 -32.73 2.93
N PRO A 208 -24.27 -33.06 1.87
CA PRO A 208 -25.71 -33.01 1.95
C PRO A 208 -26.09 -33.79 3.19
N GLU A 209 -26.73 -33.10 4.14
CA GLU A 209 -27.19 -33.73 5.37
C GLU A 209 -27.96 -34.97 4.93
N PRO A 210 -27.59 -36.17 5.41
CA PRO A 210 -28.25 -37.39 4.96
C PRO A 210 -29.74 -37.20 5.21
N ASP A 211 -30.52 -37.18 4.12
CA ASP A 211 -31.96 -36.95 4.14
C ASP A 211 -32.54 -37.85 5.22
N ALA A 212 -33.02 -37.22 6.30
CA ALA A 212 -33.38 -37.91 7.52
C ALA A 212 -34.42 -38.95 7.13
N THR A 213 -34.02 -40.22 7.18
CA THR A 213 -34.95 -41.33 6.93
C THR A 213 -36.10 -41.15 7.92
N PRO A 214 -37.37 -41.02 7.47
CA PRO A 214 -38.48 -40.73 8.37
C PRO A 214 -38.53 -41.74 9.51
N GLY A 215 -38.12 -41.31 10.70
CA GLY A 215 -38.24 -42.08 11.92
C GLY A 215 -39.71 -42.13 12.35
N PRO A 216 -40.18 -43.22 12.97
CA PRO A 216 -41.55 -43.32 13.43
C PRO A 216 -41.88 -42.21 14.44
N ASP A 217 -43.04 -41.60 14.21
CA ASP A 217 -43.68 -40.56 15.00
C ASP A 217 -43.59 -40.89 16.51
N VAL A 218 -42.77 -40.16 17.26
CA VAL A 218 -42.77 -40.21 18.73
C VAL A 218 -43.42 -38.92 19.23
N THR A 219 -44.70 -39.06 19.55
CA THR A 219 -45.51 -38.08 20.26
C THR A 219 -44.95 -37.74 21.65
N ASP A 220 -44.78 -36.44 21.87
CA ASP A 220 -44.96 -35.65 23.10
C ASP A 220 -44.21 -35.99 24.39
N PHE A 221 -43.41 -35.03 24.87
CA PHE A 221 -43.47 -34.56 26.26
C PHE A 221 -43.08 -33.07 26.36
N PRO A 222 -43.82 -32.22 27.10
CA PRO A 222 -43.45 -30.84 27.37
C PRO A 222 -42.62 -30.74 28.65
N SER A 223 -41.47 -30.05 28.63
CA SER A 223 -40.87 -29.54 29.86
C SER A 223 -40.15 -28.20 29.66
N SER A 224 -40.86 -27.15 30.07
CA SER A 224 -40.40 -25.94 30.75
C SER A 224 -38.94 -25.93 31.23
N GLY A 225 -38.18 -24.91 30.85
CA GLY A 225 -36.89 -24.57 31.46
C GLY A 225 -36.39 -23.17 31.07
N SER A 226 -36.44 -22.25 32.03
CA SER A 226 -36.12 -20.82 31.93
C SER A 226 -34.62 -20.50 32.08
N GLY A 227 -34.20 -19.36 31.52
CA GLY A 227 -33.01 -18.58 31.93
C GLY A 227 -31.73 -18.88 31.12
N ALA A 228 -30.82 -17.94 30.84
CA ALA A 228 -30.61 -16.60 31.37
C ALA A 228 -29.82 -15.74 30.36
N LEU A 229 -29.94 -14.42 30.52
CA LEU A 229 -29.09 -13.41 29.89
C LEU A 229 -27.61 -13.61 30.26
N SER A 230 -26.72 -13.44 29.27
CA SER A 230 -25.32 -13.08 29.51
C SER A 230 -25.00 -11.77 28.78
N THR A 231 -24.83 -10.72 29.57
CA THR A 231 -24.22 -9.44 29.17
C THR A 231 -22.70 -9.58 29.30
N GLY A 232 -21.98 -9.52 28.18
CA GLY A 232 -20.52 -9.43 28.13
C GLY A 232 -20.09 -8.00 27.80
N ASN A 233 -19.53 -7.33 28.79
CA ASN A 233 -19.08 -5.95 28.82
C ASN A 233 -17.58 -5.86 28.46
N GLY A 234 -17.18 -4.80 27.75
CA GLY A 234 -15.87 -4.15 27.96
C GLY A 234 -14.70 -4.56 27.05
N GLY A 235 -14.30 -3.62 26.20
CA GLY A 235 -13.02 -3.66 25.47
C GLY A 235 -12.60 -2.27 24.99
N THR A 236 -12.29 -1.37 25.92
CA THR A 236 -11.63 -0.08 25.65
C THR A 236 -10.17 -0.33 25.24
N GLY A 237 -9.83 -0.06 23.98
CA GLY A 237 -8.47 -0.15 23.46
C GLY A 237 -8.15 1.00 22.50
N ALA A 238 -8.33 2.25 22.93
CA ALA A 238 -7.99 3.44 22.15
C ALA A 238 -7.14 4.40 22.99
N THR A 239 -5.95 3.96 23.38
CA THR A 239 -4.98 4.78 24.12
C THR A 239 -3.55 4.30 23.85
N LEU A 240 -3.10 4.30 22.60
CA LEU A 240 -1.66 4.16 22.29
C LEU A 240 -1.21 4.70 20.92
N TRP A 241 -1.74 5.84 20.45
CA TRP A 241 -1.23 6.46 19.21
C TRP A 241 -0.88 7.95 19.31
N LEU A 242 -0.98 8.55 20.50
CA LEU A 242 -0.70 9.99 20.69
C LEU A 242 0.76 10.33 21.03
N VAL A 243 1.68 9.36 21.10
CA VAL A 243 3.08 9.61 21.50
C VAL A 243 4.06 9.59 20.31
N ILE A 244 3.72 8.96 19.18
CA ILE A 244 4.64 8.87 18.03
C ILE A 244 4.58 10.12 17.14
N GLY A 245 3.43 10.82 17.08
CA GLY A 245 3.30 12.08 16.34
C GLY A 245 4.11 13.27 16.89
N ALA A 246 4.56 13.21 18.14
CA ALA A 246 5.31 14.32 18.77
C ALA A 246 6.83 14.26 18.53
N LEU A 247 7.38 13.13 18.08
CA LEU A 247 8.83 12.95 17.91
C LEU A 247 9.34 13.31 16.50
N VAL A 248 8.44 13.41 15.51
CA VAL A 248 8.82 13.81 14.13
C VAL A 248 8.88 15.35 13.98
N VAL A 249 8.19 16.12 14.83
CA VAL A 249 8.20 17.60 14.75
C VAL A 249 9.45 18.22 15.40
N ALA A 250 10.15 17.51 16.28
CA ALA A 250 11.33 18.05 16.97
C ALA A 250 12.65 17.97 16.15
N GLY A 251 12.66 17.25 15.02
CA GLY A 251 13.86 17.07 14.18
C GLY A 251 14.19 18.26 13.25
N ALA A 252 13.27 19.21 13.05
CA ALA A 252 13.42 20.27 12.04
C ALA A 252 14.03 21.58 12.58
N ALA A 253 14.31 21.71 13.88
CA ALA A 253 14.83 22.95 14.47
C ALA A 253 16.37 22.95 14.68
N GLY A 254 17.10 21.89 14.32
CA GLY A 254 18.46 21.65 14.80
C GLY A 254 19.65 21.97 13.87
N LEU A 255 19.45 22.29 12.58
CA LEU A 255 20.57 22.38 11.61
C LEU A 255 20.74 23.73 10.90
N GLY A 256 20.11 24.79 11.40
CA GLY A 256 20.09 26.11 10.76
C GLY A 256 21.15 27.15 11.18
N THR A 257 22.23 26.80 11.90
CA THR A 257 23.16 27.83 12.44
C THR A 257 24.66 27.62 12.22
N PHE A 258 25.09 26.58 11.50
CA PHE A 258 26.53 26.34 11.22
C PHE A 258 26.90 26.66 9.78
N GLY A 259 26.85 27.94 9.38
CA GLY A 259 27.14 28.30 7.98
C GLY A 259 27.47 29.75 7.67
N TRP A 260 27.81 30.59 8.64
CA TRP A 260 28.22 31.99 8.38
C TRP A 260 29.41 32.37 9.25
N ARG A 261 30.62 31.96 8.86
CA ARG A 261 31.92 32.59 9.25
C ARG A 261 33.07 31.84 8.58
N THR A 262 33.43 32.23 7.35
CA THR A 262 34.82 32.33 6.85
C THR A 262 34.84 32.62 5.33
N ALA A 263 34.61 33.89 4.95
CA ALA A 263 35.02 34.38 3.64
C ALA A 263 35.25 35.90 3.68
N ARG A 264 36.24 36.34 4.46
CA ARG A 264 36.87 37.67 4.31
C ARG A 264 38.34 37.59 4.69
N SER A 265 39.19 37.30 3.72
CA SER A 265 40.48 37.97 3.52
C SER A 265 41.18 37.37 2.31
N ARG A 266 41.12 38.09 1.19
CA ARG A 266 42.16 38.14 0.14
C ARG A 266 41.59 38.93 -1.04
N GLN A 267 41.99 40.18 -1.15
CA GLN A 267 42.62 40.80 -2.31
C GLN A 267 42.26 42.29 -2.41
N LEU A 268 43.34 43.09 -2.42
CA LEU A 268 43.50 44.48 -2.82
C LEU A 268 42.93 45.55 -1.87
#